data_AF-F0QD08-F1
#
_entry.id   AF-F0QD08-F1
#
_cell.length_a   1.000
_cell.length_b   1.000
_cell.length_c   1.000
_cell.angle_alpha   90.00
_cell.angle_beta   90.00
_cell.angle_gamma   90.00
#
_symmetry.space_group_name_H-M   'P 1'
#
loop_
_entity.id
_entity.type
_entity.pdbx_description
1 polymer ?
#
loop_
_entity_poly.entity_id
_entity_poly.type
_entity_poly.pdbx_seq_one_letter_code
_entity_poly.pdbx_strand_id
1 'polypeptide(L)'
;MDVAPTAPLAPPALPAERPQGWGEFFHMPVFHPGTRVRFGERLETVSHITIRRHDLCVHLVGHDSPVAPEKLVLQPSVFVTCRMP
;
A
#
# COMPACT_ATOMS: atom_id res chain seq x y z
N MET A 1 42.63 -40.31 19.62
CA MET A 1 42.16 -39.06 18.99
C MET A 1 40.72 -39.32 18.58
N ASP A 2 39.77 -38.82 19.37
CA ASP A 2 38.34 -39.10 19.20
C ASP A 2 37.77 -38.07 18.22
N VAL A 3 37.30 -38.52 17.05
CA VAL A 3 36.65 -37.67 16.04
C VAL A 3 35.18 -37.57 16.41
N ALA A 4 34.77 -36.38 16.87
CA ALA A 4 33.37 -36.06 17.11
C ALA A 4 32.57 -36.15 15.78
N PRO A 5 31.30 -36.62 15.81
CA PRO A 5 30.48 -36.71 14.62
C PRO A 5 30.01 -35.32 14.20
N THR A 6 30.40 -34.88 13.01
CA THR A 6 29.79 -33.73 12.33
C THR A 6 28.36 -34.09 11.96
N ALA A 7 27.40 -33.60 12.74
CA ALA A 7 26.00 -33.61 12.33
C ALA A 7 25.81 -32.62 11.17
N PRO A 8 25.09 -32.98 10.09
CA PRO A 8 24.75 -32.04 9.04
C PRO A 8 23.82 -30.97 9.60
N LEU A 9 24.20 -29.70 9.44
CA LEU A 9 23.33 -28.56 9.71
C LEU A 9 22.14 -28.65 8.75
N ALA A 10 20.96 -29.01 9.26
CA ALA A 10 19.73 -28.92 8.51
C ALA A 10 19.55 -27.47 8.01
N PRO A 11 19.08 -27.26 6.76
CA PRO A 11 18.81 -25.92 6.27
C PRO A 11 17.78 -25.25 7.20
N PRO A 12 17.94 -23.94 7.50
CA PRO A 12 16.96 -23.24 8.31
C PRO A 12 15.60 -23.34 7.61
N ALA A 13 14.61 -23.88 8.33
CA ALA A 13 13.23 -23.89 7.88
C ALA A 13 12.82 -22.43 7.58
N LEU A 14 12.39 -22.18 6.34
CA LEU A 14 11.91 -20.88 5.90
C LEU A 14 10.82 -20.38 6.86
N PRO A 15 10.83 -19.10 7.26
CA PRO A 15 9.89 -18.63 8.27
C PRO A 15 8.45 -18.63 7.75
N ALA A 16 7.62 -19.25 8.59
CA ALA A 16 6.23 -18.96 8.94
C ALA A 16 5.16 -18.99 7.83
N GLU A 17 4.18 -19.86 8.04
CA GLU A 17 2.85 -19.75 7.45
C GLU A 17 2.41 -18.28 7.43
N ARG A 18 2.22 -17.72 6.23
CA ARG A 18 1.79 -16.34 6.10
C ARG A 18 0.39 -16.22 6.74
N PRO A 19 0.10 -15.17 7.51
CA PRO A 19 -1.24 -14.98 8.05
C PRO A 19 -2.29 -15.03 6.94
N GLN A 20 -3.45 -15.63 7.22
CA GLN A 20 -4.54 -15.70 6.23
C GLN A 20 -4.86 -14.29 5.71
N GLY A 21 -4.79 -14.12 4.38
CA GLY A 21 -4.94 -12.82 3.69
C GLY A 21 -3.65 -12.22 3.14
N TRP A 22 -2.48 -12.80 3.41
CA TRP A 22 -1.20 -12.39 2.81
C TRP A 22 -1.04 -12.96 1.39
N GLY A 23 -1.70 -12.30 0.44
CA GLY A 23 -1.49 -12.53 -1.00
C GLY A 23 -0.20 -11.84 -1.48
N GLU A 24 0.38 -12.34 -2.56
CA GLU A 24 1.50 -11.66 -3.24
C GLU A 24 1.10 -10.29 -3.79
N PHE A 25 -0.19 -10.13 -4.07
CA PHE A 25 -0.82 -8.92 -4.57
C PHE A 25 -1.97 -8.50 -3.64
N PHE A 26 -2.07 -7.21 -3.36
CA PHE A 26 -3.17 -6.61 -2.61
C PHE A 26 -3.69 -5.37 -3.33
N HIS A 27 -5.01 -5.27 -3.43
CA HIS A 27 -5.68 -4.11 -4.01
C HIS A 27 -6.03 -3.13 -2.90
N MET A 28 -5.56 -1.89 -2.98
CA MET A 28 -5.84 -0.85 -2.00
C MET A 28 -6.04 0.50 -2.70
N PRO A 29 -7.09 1.27 -2.35
CA PRO A 29 -7.22 2.64 -2.81
C PRO A 29 -6.15 3.50 -2.12
N VAL A 30 -5.24 4.08 -2.90
CA VAL A 30 -4.18 4.95 -2.37
C VAL A 30 -4.16 6.28 -3.09
N PHE A 31 -4.32 7.35 -2.32
CA PHE A 31 -4.16 8.72 -2.80
C PHE A 31 -2.68 9.09 -2.83
N HIS A 32 -2.18 9.48 -4.00
CA HIS A 32 -0.87 10.11 -4.15
C HIS A 32 -0.97 11.29 -5.14
N PRO A 33 -0.01 12.23 -5.14
CA PRO A 33 0.03 13.28 -6.15
C PRO A 33 -0.02 12.69 -7.57
N GLY A 34 -0.81 13.31 -8.44
CA GLY A 34 -1.01 12.90 -9.83
C GLY A 34 -2.06 11.79 -10.03
N THR A 35 -2.58 11.16 -8.98
CA THR A 35 -3.67 10.17 -9.12
C THR A 35 -4.93 10.84 -9.65
N ARG A 36 -5.61 10.20 -10.61
CA ARG A 36 -6.94 10.63 -11.08
C ARG A 36 -8.02 10.05 -10.16
N VAL A 37 -8.90 10.90 -9.67
CA VAL A 37 -10.00 10.55 -8.77
C VAL A 37 -11.30 11.10 -9.31
N ARG A 38 -12.40 10.40 -9.08
CA ARG A 38 -13.73 10.87 -9.44
C ARG A 38 -14.35 11.60 -8.26
N PHE A 39 -14.74 12.86 -8.47
CA PHE A 39 -15.46 13.68 -7.50
C PHE A 39 -16.83 14.04 -8.06
N GLY A 40 -17.88 13.36 -7.60
CA GLY A 40 -19.18 13.40 -8.26
C GLY A 40 -19.06 12.92 -9.72
N GLU A 41 -19.51 13.71 -10.69
CA GLU A 41 -19.42 13.35 -12.12
C GLU A 41 -18.12 13.82 -12.79
N ARG A 42 -17.20 14.45 -12.04
CA ARG A 42 -15.96 15.01 -12.59
C ARG A 42 -14.77 14.10 -12.32
N LEU A 43 -13.85 14.07 -13.28
CA LEU A 43 -12.57 13.39 -13.14
C LEU A 43 -11.52 14.45 -12.82
N GLU A 44 -11.04 14.40 -11.59
CA GLU A 44 -10.13 15.37 -11.00
C GLU A 44 -8.74 14.74 -10.78
N THR A 45 -7.73 15.57 -10.56
CA THR A 45 -6.36 15.11 -10.29
C THR A 45 -5.95 15.53 -8.89
N VAL A 46 -5.37 14.59 -8.13
CA VAL A 46 -4.81 14.88 -6.80
C VAL A 46 -3.55 15.73 -6.95
N SER A 47 -3.52 16.87 -6.28
CA SER A 47 -2.34 17.73 -6.16
C SER A 47 -1.43 17.24 -5.03
N HIS A 48 -1.96 17.18 -3.81
CA HIS A 48 -1.21 16.76 -2.63
C HIS A 48 -2.16 16.27 -1.54
N ILE A 49 -1.61 15.60 -0.52
CA ILE A 49 -2.34 15.04 0.61
C ILE A 49 -1.79 15.65 1.88
N THR A 50 -2.67 16.02 2.80
CA THR A 50 -2.28 16.51 4.12
C THR A 50 -3.03 15.74 5.20
N ILE A 51 -2.39 15.49 6.33
CA ILE A 51 -3.04 14.91 7.52
C ILE A 51 -3.14 16.00 8.58
N ARG A 52 -4.35 16.27 9.08
CA ARG A 52 -4.60 17.27 10.12
C ARG A 52 -5.53 16.69 11.17
N ARG A 53 -5.14 16.72 12.45
CA ARG A 53 -5.96 16.24 13.58
C ARG A 53 -6.53 14.81 13.37
N HIS A 54 -5.72 13.91 12.82
CA HIS A 54 -6.11 12.54 12.45
C HIS A 54 -7.02 12.41 11.23
N ASP A 55 -7.38 13.51 10.56
CA ASP A 55 -8.13 13.49 9.31
C ASP A 55 -7.18 13.56 8.11
N LEU A 56 -7.42 12.71 7.11
CA LEU A 56 -6.77 12.77 5.81
C LEU A 56 -7.52 13.76 4.92
N CYS A 57 -6.82 14.71 4.32
CA CYS A 57 -7.38 15.71 3.42
C CYS A 57 -6.71 15.60 2.06
N VAL A 58 -7.51 15.47 1.00
CA VAL A 58 -7.04 15.37 -0.38
C VAL A 58 -7.24 16.71 -1.07
N HIS A 59 -6.17 17.29 -1.59
CA HIS A 59 -6.24 18.52 -2.37
C HIS A 59 -6.25 18.19 -3.85
N LEU A 60 -7.19 18.76 -4.60
CA LEU A 60 -7.31 18.55 -6.04
C LEU A 60 -6.72 19.74 -6.80
N VAL A 61 -6.20 19.50 -7.99
CA VAL A 61 -5.62 20.55 -8.84
C VAL A 61 -6.71 21.57 -9.19
N GLY A 62 -6.49 22.84 -8.85
CA GLY A 62 -7.43 23.93 -9.14
C GLY A 62 -8.67 23.97 -8.25
N HIS A 63 -8.72 23.15 -7.18
CA HIS A 63 -9.81 23.17 -6.21
C HIS A 63 -9.33 23.80 -4.89
N ASP A 64 -9.95 24.91 -4.49
CA ASP A 64 -9.45 25.74 -3.38
C ASP A 64 -9.56 25.09 -2.00
N SER A 65 -10.53 24.19 -1.83
CA SER A 65 -10.79 23.53 -0.54
C SER A 65 -10.33 22.07 -0.55
N PRO A 66 -9.79 21.57 0.58
CA PRO A 66 -9.52 20.15 0.73
C PRO A 66 -10.82 19.35 0.65
N VAL A 67 -10.75 18.20 -0.01
CA VAL A 67 -11.83 17.25 -0.15
C VAL A 67 -11.56 16.07 0.78
N ALA A 68 -12.60 15.66 1.51
CA ALA A 68 -12.54 14.49 2.37
C ALA A 68 -12.48 13.21 1.50
N PRO A 69 -11.63 12.24 1.82
CA PRO A 69 -11.36 11.08 0.97
C PRO A 69 -12.59 10.22 0.72
N GLU A 70 -13.57 10.24 1.62
CA GLU A 70 -14.83 9.47 1.50
C GLU A 70 -15.73 9.99 0.38
N LYS A 71 -15.51 11.24 -0.07
CA LYS A 71 -16.23 11.86 -1.21
C LYS A 71 -15.59 11.55 -2.55
N LEU A 72 -14.40 10.94 -2.56
CA LEU A 72 -13.63 10.65 -3.75
C LEU A 72 -13.73 9.16 -4.09
N VAL A 73 -13.96 8.86 -5.35
CA VAL A 73 -13.91 7.49 -5.86
C VAL A 73 -12.61 7.30 -6.63
N LEU A 74 -11.86 6.27 -6.25
CA LEU A 74 -10.56 5.93 -6.82
C LEU A 74 -10.57 4.46 -7.25
N GLN A 75 -9.94 4.15 -8.38
CA GLN A 75 -9.68 2.75 -8.76
C GLN A 75 -8.65 2.13 -7.81
N PRO A 76 -8.87 0.92 -7.29
CA PRO A 76 -7.92 0.25 -6.40
C PRO A 76 -6.56 0.08 -7.08
N SER A 77 -5.49 0.51 -6.41
CA SER A 77 -4.12 0.29 -6.86
C SER A 77 -3.67 -1.11 -6.44
N VAL A 78 -2.89 -1.77 -7.29
CA VAL A 78 -2.27 -3.07 -6.98
C VAL A 78 -0.93 -2.82 -6.32
N PHE A 79 -0.73 -3.44 -5.17
CA PHE A 79 0.53 -3.48 -4.45
C PHE A 79 1.00 -4.91 -4.33
N VAL A 80 2.31 -5.07 -4.11
CA VAL A 80 2.94 -6.37 -3.87
C VAL A 80 3.71 -6.38 -2.56
N THR A 81 3.73 -7.53 -1.89
CA THR A 81 4.46 -7.69 -0.62
C THR A 81 5.94 -7.98 -0.82
N CYS A 82 6.37 -8.16 -2.07
CA CYS A 82 7.77 -8.37 -2.45
C CYS A 82 8.34 -7.13 -3.14
N ARG A 83 9.65 -6.93 -3.01
CA ARG A 83 10.35 -5.86 -3.73
C ARG A 83 10.34 -6.18 -5.23
N MET A 84 9.74 -5.30 -6.03
CA MET A 84 9.84 -5.38 -7.50
C MET A 84 11.22 -4.89 -7.95
N PRO A 85 11.81 -5.51 -9.00
CA PRO A 85 13.12 -5.13 -9.54
C PRO A 85 13.14 -3.70 -10.11
#